data_AF-A0A428PUP5-F1
#
_entry.id   AF-A0A428PUP5-F1
#
_cell.length_a   1.000
_cell.length_b   1.000
_cell.length_c   1.000
_cell.angle_alpha   90.00
_cell.angle_beta   90.00
_cell.angle_gamma   90.00
#
_symmetry.space_group_name_H-M   'P 1'
#
loop_
_entity.id
_entity.type
_entity.pdbx_description
1 polymer ?
#
loop_
_entity_poly.entity_id
_entity_poly.type
_entity_poly.pdbx_seq_one_letter_code
_entity_poly.pdbx_strand_id
1 'polypeptide(L)'
;MLFTLLALGLSPILCAAAADKFSVPNVDATFDKSPEPFEIRVDPGFIEETRQRVAHARAPVFMGIESDGPGAEIFNTVQEYRVNEFDWNATEATINQKLEQFTTIVEPVIDNATYPVPLHFVHHHSPRKDAIPLLFIHGWPGSFLEVSHIIDLLYRLSRLQL
;
A
#
# COMPACT_ATOMS: atom_id res chain seq x y z
N MET A 1 -62.52 -7.74 -5.73
CA MET A 1 -61.42 -7.30 -4.85
C MET A 1 -60.39 -6.62 -5.73
N LEU A 2 -60.35 -5.29 -5.67
CA LEU A 2 -59.55 -4.42 -6.53
C LEU A 2 -58.25 -4.13 -5.76
N PHE A 3 -57.09 -4.58 -6.25
CA PHE A 3 -55.80 -4.26 -5.65
C PHE A 3 -55.27 -2.96 -6.23
N THR A 4 -55.24 -1.92 -5.41
CA THR A 4 -54.68 -0.60 -5.69
C THR A 4 -53.15 -0.69 -5.65
N LEU A 5 -52.50 -0.44 -6.78
CA LEU A 5 -51.04 -0.32 -6.91
C LEU A 5 -50.63 1.06 -6.37
N LEU A 6 -49.92 1.12 -5.25
CA LEU A 6 -49.35 2.36 -4.72
C LEU A 6 -47.98 2.59 -5.37
N ALA A 7 -47.95 3.35 -6.46
CA ALA A 7 -46.71 3.85 -7.05
C ALA A 7 -46.28 5.12 -6.30
N LEU A 8 -45.37 4.99 -5.35
CA LEU A 8 -44.64 6.13 -4.78
C LEU A 8 -43.37 6.34 -5.60
N GLY A 9 -43.44 7.27 -6.54
CA GLY A 9 -42.30 7.78 -7.28
C GLY A 9 -41.60 8.94 -6.55
N LEU A 10 -40.34 9.12 -6.94
CA LEU A 10 -39.49 10.31 -6.79
C LEU A 10 -38.87 10.60 -5.42
N SER A 11 -37.68 10.02 -5.24
CA SER A 11 -36.50 10.84 -4.96
C SER A 11 -35.21 10.10 -5.29
N PRO A 12 -34.54 10.37 -6.43
CA PRO A 12 -33.10 10.13 -6.54
C PRO A 12 -32.42 11.25 -5.75
N ILE A 13 -32.37 11.12 -4.43
CA ILE A 13 -31.56 12.00 -3.60
C ILE A 13 -30.10 11.61 -3.81
N LEU A 14 -29.33 12.62 -4.21
CA LEU A 14 -27.89 12.67 -4.32
C LEU A 14 -27.27 11.97 -5.54
N CYS A 15 -27.16 12.75 -6.63
CA CYS A 15 -25.85 12.91 -7.26
C CYS A 15 -24.83 13.22 -6.16
N ALA A 16 -24.10 12.22 -5.68
CA ALA A 16 -22.79 12.47 -5.12
C ALA A 16 -21.95 12.98 -6.30
N ALA A 17 -21.61 14.27 -6.26
CA ALA A 17 -20.53 14.81 -7.06
C ALA A 17 -19.32 13.86 -6.93
N ALA A 18 -18.62 13.64 -8.03
CA ALA A 18 -17.45 12.77 -8.12
C ALA A 18 -16.60 12.88 -6.85
N ALA A 19 -16.47 11.77 -6.13
CA ALA A 19 -15.43 11.66 -5.12
C ALA A 19 -14.11 11.54 -5.91
N ASP A 20 -13.62 12.66 -6.45
CA ASP A 20 -12.36 12.74 -7.19
C ASP A 20 -11.13 12.44 -6.29
N LYS A 21 -11.35 12.23 -4.98
CA LYS A 21 -10.31 11.94 -3.99
C LYS A 21 -10.60 10.64 -3.27
N PHE A 22 -9.88 9.59 -3.64
CA PHE A 22 -9.75 8.38 -2.84
C PHE A 22 -8.74 8.63 -1.71
N SER A 23 -8.92 8.01 -0.55
CA SER A 23 -7.97 8.06 0.57
C SER A 23 -7.90 6.71 1.28
N VAL A 24 -6.69 6.33 1.71
CA VAL A 24 -6.45 5.09 2.44
C VAL A 24 -6.56 5.38 3.94
N PRO A 25 -7.37 4.65 4.71
CA PRO A 25 -7.45 4.87 6.16
C PRO A 25 -6.08 4.71 6.83
N ASN A 26 -5.80 5.55 7.82
CA ASN A 26 -4.57 5.54 8.63
C ASN A 26 -3.27 5.83 7.86
N VAL A 27 -3.35 6.18 6.57
CA VAL A 27 -2.22 6.63 5.75
C VAL A 27 -2.64 7.94 5.10
N ASP A 28 -1.82 8.98 5.20
CA ASP A 28 -2.09 10.29 4.58
C ASP A 28 -1.88 10.24 3.05
N ALA A 29 -2.71 9.46 2.36
CA ALA A 29 -2.66 9.26 0.92
C ALA A 29 -3.86 9.93 0.24
N THR A 30 -3.57 10.77 -0.75
CA THR A 30 -4.55 11.37 -1.65
C THR A 30 -4.22 11.01 -3.09
N PHE A 31 -5.26 10.85 -3.91
CA PHE A 31 -5.14 10.43 -5.30
C PHE A 31 -5.93 11.40 -6.18
N ASP A 32 -5.33 11.82 -7.29
CA ASP A 32 -5.94 12.66 -8.35
C ASP A 32 -5.52 12.08 -9.72
N LYS A 33 -6.07 12.59 -10.84
CA LYS A 33 -5.81 12.09 -12.21
C LYS A 33 -4.38 12.33 -12.70
N SER A 34 -3.69 13.32 -12.13
CA SER A 34 -2.27 13.56 -12.42
C SER A 34 -1.41 12.91 -11.33
N PRO A 35 -0.25 12.35 -11.68
CA PRO A 35 0.66 11.83 -10.67
C PRO A 35 1.17 12.93 -9.74
N GLU A 36 0.97 12.72 -8.44
CA GLU A 36 1.43 13.63 -7.39
C GLU A 36 2.48 12.94 -6.51
N PRO A 37 3.53 13.67 -6.05
CA PRO A 37 4.47 13.14 -5.08
C PRO A 37 3.77 12.66 -3.81
N PHE A 38 4.24 11.55 -3.27
CA PHE A 38 3.68 10.91 -2.09
C PHE A 38 4.77 10.55 -1.09
N GLU A 39 4.50 10.78 0.19
CA GLU A 39 5.30 10.27 1.30
C GLU A 39 4.40 9.44 2.21
N ILE A 40 4.88 8.27 2.62
CA ILE A 40 4.17 7.44 3.59
C ILE A 40 4.15 8.19 4.91
N ARG A 41 2.96 8.39 5.45
CA ARG A 41 2.75 8.86 6.82
C ARG A 41 1.62 8.07 7.43
N VAL A 42 1.99 7.14 8.30
CA VAL A 42 1.02 6.32 9.02
C VAL A 42 0.59 7.03 10.29
N ASP A 43 -0.71 6.96 10.60
CA ASP A 43 -1.25 7.51 11.83
C ASP A 43 -0.54 6.91 13.07
N PRO A 44 0.03 7.73 13.97
CA PRO A 44 0.71 7.23 15.16
C PRO A 44 -0.17 6.40 16.10
N GLY A 45 -1.47 6.70 16.16
CA GLY A 45 -2.44 5.92 16.90
C GLY A 45 -2.64 4.53 16.30
N PHE A 46 -2.69 4.42 14.98
CA PHE A 46 -2.76 3.12 14.28
C PHE A 46 -1.49 2.28 14.50
N ILE A 47 -0.31 2.90 14.55
CA ILE A 47 0.95 2.21 14.87
C ILE A 47 0.90 1.64 16.30
N GLU A 48 0.51 2.47 17.28
CA GLU A 48 0.44 2.04 18.68
C GLU A 48 -0.65 0.97 18.89
N GLU A 49 -1.82 1.13 18.26
CA GLU A 49 -2.88 0.13 18.28
C GLU A 49 -2.38 -1.21 17.70
N THR A 50 -1.66 -1.16 16.58
CA THR A 50 -1.05 -2.35 15.98
C THR A 50 -0.05 -3.00 16.93
N ARG A 51 0.82 -2.22 17.57
CA ARG A 51 1.78 -2.74 18.57
C ARG A 51 1.07 -3.43 19.74
N GLN A 52 0.00 -2.84 20.26
CA GLN A 52 -0.82 -3.43 21.34
C GLN A 52 -1.51 -4.72 20.90
N ARG A 53 -2.07 -4.77 19.68
CA ARG A 53 -2.68 -5.98 19.12
C ARG A 53 -1.66 -7.11 19.02
N VAL A 54 -0.43 -6.82 18.58
CA VAL A 54 0.65 -7.81 18.55
C VAL A 54 1.02 -8.25 19.97
N ALA A 55 1.14 -7.34 20.93
CA ALA A 55 1.44 -7.68 22.34
C ALA A 55 0.38 -8.57 23.01
N HIS A 56 -0.88 -8.45 22.60
CA HIS A 56 -1.99 -9.26 23.12
C HIS A 56 -2.31 -10.51 22.28
N ALA A 57 -1.56 -10.74 21.20
CA ALA A 57 -1.73 -11.93 20.38
C ALA A 57 -1.36 -13.19 21.17
N ARG A 58 -2.12 -14.28 20.94
CA ARG A 58 -1.91 -15.56 21.62
C ARG A 58 -1.14 -16.50 20.73
N ALA A 59 -0.09 -17.11 21.27
CA ALA A 59 0.67 -18.13 20.56
C ALA A 59 -0.22 -19.33 20.19
N PRO A 60 0.05 -19.99 19.04
CA PRO A 60 -0.64 -21.21 18.68
C PRO A 60 -0.30 -22.34 19.68
N VAL A 61 -1.24 -23.26 19.87
CA VAL A 61 -1.00 -24.48 20.66
C VAL A 61 -0.16 -25.44 19.82
N PHE A 62 1.04 -25.77 20.28
CA PHE A 62 1.93 -26.67 19.57
C PHE A 62 1.52 -28.13 19.80
N MET A 63 1.23 -28.86 18.71
CA MET A 63 0.81 -30.27 18.75
C MET A 63 1.95 -31.27 18.47
N GLY A 64 3.22 -30.82 18.44
CA GLY A 64 4.37 -31.70 18.22
C GLY A 64 4.66 -32.06 16.76
N ILE A 65 4.05 -31.34 15.80
CA ILE A 65 4.29 -31.52 14.36
C ILE A 65 5.07 -30.31 13.84
N GLU A 66 6.31 -30.53 13.43
CA GLU A 66 7.22 -29.45 12.97
C GLU A 66 7.11 -29.13 11.47
N SER A 67 6.35 -29.93 10.70
CA SER A 67 6.19 -29.77 9.24
C SER A 67 5.08 -28.81 8.80
N ASP A 68 4.19 -28.41 9.72
CA ASP A 68 2.93 -27.75 9.38
C ASP A 68 3.00 -26.22 9.41
N GLY A 69 4.22 -25.68 9.35
CA GLY A 69 4.51 -24.24 9.34
C GLY A 69 5.27 -23.75 10.58
N PRO A 70 5.33 -22.42 10.79
CA PRO A 70 6.07 -21.84 11.90
C PRO A 70 5.54 -22.30 13.26
N GLY A 71 6.43 -22.82 14.11
CA GLY A 71 6.09 -23.22 15.47
C GLY A 71 5.86 -22.05 16.44
N ALA A 72 5.40 -22.36 17.65
CA ALA A 72 5.13 -21.35 18.70
C ALA A 72 6.39 -20.57 19.11
N GLU A 73 7.58 -21.15 18.98
CA GLU A 73 8.85 -20.46 19.21
C GLU A 73 9.04 -19.30 18.22
N ILE A 74 8.85 -19.55 16.91
CA ILE A 74 8.96 -18.50 15.88
C ILE A 74 7.91 -17.40 16.11
N PHE A 75 6.69 -17.79 16.49
CA PHE A 75 5.65 -16.83 16.85
C PHE A 75 6.12 -15.91 17.99
N ASN A 76 6.63 -16.47 19.09
CA ASN A 76 7.06 -15.70 20.25
C ASN A 76 8.24 -14.78 19.90
N THR A 77 9.22 -15.26 19.14
CA THR A 77 10.36 -14.45 18.67
C THR A 77 9.90 -13.27 17.81
N VAL A 78 8.99 -13.51 16.85
CA VAL A 78 8.45 -12.43 16.01
C VAL A 78 7.62 -11.46 16.85
N GLN A 79 6.80 -11.96 17.78
CA GLN A 79 6.02 -11.11 18.67
C GLN A 79 6.92 -10.21 19.53
N GLU A 80 7.95 -10.77 20.16
CA GLU A 80 8.88 -10.03 21.01
C GLU A 80 9.62 -8.94 20.22
N TYR A 81 10.18 -9.28 19.07
CA TYR A 81 10.82 -8.32 18.19
C TYR A 81 9.86 -7.20 17.76
N ARG A 82 8.65 -7.55 17.33
CA ARG A 82 7.66 -6.57 16.85
C ARG A 82 7.19 -5.60 17.94
N VAL A 83 7.15 -6.04 19.20
CA VAL A 83 6.66 -5.22 20.32
C VAL A 83 7.78 -4.35 20.91
N ASN A 84 9.00 -4.89 21.00
CA ASN A 84 10.08 -4.30 21.79
C ASN A 84 11.20 -3.67 20.95
N GLU A 85 11.41 -4.12 19.71
CA GLU A 85 12.57 -3.73 18.90
C GLU A 85 12.20 -3.06 17.58
N PHE A 86 11.05 -3.40 17.00
CA PHE A 86 10.65 -2.89 15.69
C PHE A 86 10.21 -1.42 15.76
N ASP A 87 10.98 -0.55 15.09
CA ASP A 87 10.67 0.87 14.95
C ASP A 87 10.04 1.16 13.57
N TRP A 88 8.73 1.39 13.57
CA TRP A 88 8.01 1.79 12.36
C TRP A 88 8.43 3.17 11.86
N ASN A 89 8.68 4.13 12.74
CA ASN A 89 9.03 5.50 12.32
C ASN A 89 10.38 5.52 11.60
N ALA A 90 11.35 4.75 12.09
CA ALA A 90 12.63 4.57 11.39
C ALA A 90 12.47 3.86 10.03
N THR A 91 11.57 2.87 9.97
CA THR A 91 11.24 2.15 8.73
C THR A 91 10.59 3.09 7.70
N GLU A 92 9.58 3.86 8.11
CA GLU A 92 8.88 4.85 7.29
C GLU A 92 9.85 5.90 6.74
N ALA A 93 10.69 6.48 7.61
CA ALA A 93 11.70 7.45 7.21
C ALA A 93 12.67 6.86 6.17
N THR A 94 13.09 5.60 6.37
CA THR A 94 13.97 4.91 5.42
C THR A 94 13.31 4.69 4.07
N ILE A 95 12.03 4.31 4.04
CA ILE A 95 11.28 4.09 2.80
C ILE A 95 11.14 5.42 2.03
N ASN A 96 10.67 6.46 2.70
CA ASN A 96 10.47 7.78 2.09
C ASN A 96 11.80 8.40 1.61
N GLN A 97 12.91 8.14 2.30
CA GLN A 97 14.22 8.61 1.87
C GLN A 97 14.74 7.88 0.63
N LYS A 98 14.51 6.56 0.53
CA LYS A 98 15.09 5.73 -0.53
C LYS A 98 14.29 5.76 -1.82
N LEU A 99 12.98 5.96 -1.74
CA LEU A 99 12.06 5.76 -2.86
C LEU A 99 11.31 7.06 -3.18
N GLU A 100 11.44 7.51 -4.44
CA GLU A 100 10.61 8.56 -5.01
C GLU A 100 9.23 7.97 -5.33
N GLN A 101 8.24 8.28 -4.49
CA GLN A 101 6.92 7.69 -4.54
C GLN A 101 5.88 8.68 -5.06
N PHE A 102 4.86 8.15 -5.74
CA PHE A 102 3.78 8.91 -6.35
C PHE A 102 2.45 8.19 -6.21
N THR A 103 1.37 8.96 -6.25
CA THR A 103 -0.01 8.45 -6.33
C THR A 103 -0.75 9.08 -7.51
N THR A 104 -1.67 8.34 -8.12
CA THR A 104 -2.54 8.83 -9.20
C THR A 104 -3.81 7.99 -9.28
N ILE A 105 -4.83 8.45 -10.00
CA ILE A 105 -6.00 7.68 -10.39
C ILE A 105 -5.81 7.22 -11.84
N VAL A 106 -5.97 5.92 -12.08
CA VAL A 106 -5.92 5.31 -13.42
C VAL A 106 -7.31 4.84 -13.82
N GLU A 107 -7.79 5.29 -14.98
CA GLU A 107 -9.00 4.76 -15.58
C GLU A 107 -8.70 3.40 -16.24
N PRO A 108 -9.44 2.33 -15.93
CA PRO A 108 -9.20 1.03 -16.53
C PRO A 108 -9.51 1.04 -18.03
N VAL A 109 -8.65 0.35 -18.79
CA VAL A 109 -8.81 0.15 -20.25
C VAL A 109 -9.25 -1.30 -20.57
N ILE A 110 -9.70 -2.04 -19.56
CA ILE A 110 -10.09 -3.47 -19.67
C ILE A 110 -11.55 -3.65 -19.29
N ASP A 111 -12.27 -4.46 -20.06
CA ASP A 111 -13.74 -4.62 -19.99
C ASP A 111 -14.28 -5.04 -18.61
N ASN A 112 -13.45 -5.66 -17.78
CA ASN A 112 -13.81 -6.17 -16.46
C ASN A 112 -13.52 -5.22 -15.29
N ALA A 113 -12.95 -4.05 -15.54
CA ALA A 113 -12.78 -3.02 -14.54
C ALA A 113 -13.63 -1.80 -14.92
N THR A 114 -14.57 -1.46 -14.06
CA THR A 114 -15.62 -0.46 -14.35
C THR A 114 -15.46 0.82 -13.53
N TYR A 115 -14.41 0.91 -12.72
CA TYR A 115 -14.19 2.03 -11.79
C TYR A 115 -12.72 2.50 -11.80
N PRO A 116 -12.45 3.80 -11.56
CA PRO A 116 -11.10 4.33 -11.47
C PRO A 116 -10.29 3.64 -10.36
N VAL A 117 -9.03 3.37 -10.63
CA VAL A 117 -8.13 2.66 -9.70
C VAL A 117 -7.14 3.65 -9.09
N PRO A 118 -7.16 3.88 -7.76
CA PRO A 118 -6.10 4.60 -7.07
C PRO A 118 -4.81 3.76 -7.12
N LEU A 119 -3.77 4.30 -7.74
CA LEU A 119 -2.50 3.64 -7.96
C LEU A 119 -1.39 4.37 -7.20
N HIS A 120 -0.66 3.61 -6.39
CA HIS A 120 0.65 4.01 -5.86
C HIS A 120 1.75 3.41 -6.73
N PHE A 121 2.84 4.16 -6.93
CA PHE A 121 4.02 3.66 -7.63
C PHE A 121 5.30 4.36 -7.18
N VAL A 122 6.44 3.72 -7.47
CA VAL A 122 7.78 4.31 -7.32
C VAL A 122 8.30 4.67 -8.71
N HIS A 123 8.87 5.85 -8.86
CA HIS A 123 9.44 6.29 -10.12
C HIS A 123 10.71 7.10 -9.91
N HIS A 124 11.84 6.57 -10.40
CA HIS A 124 13.11 7.29 -10.43
C HIS A 124 13.47 7.64 -11.87
N HIS A 125 13.62 8.94 -12.14
CA HIS A 125 13.91 9.43 -13.48
C HIS A 125 15.43 9.41 -13.77
N SER A 126 15.82 8.81 -14.90
CA SER A 126 17.21 8.84 -15.37
C SER A 126 17.53 10.19 -16.04
N PRO A 127 18.69 10.80 -15.78
CA PRO A 127 19.14 12.02 -16.47
C PRO A 127 19.50 11.77 -17.95
N ARG A 128 19.64 10.51 -18.37
CA ARG A 128 19.99 10.14 -19.74
C ARG A 128 18.81 10.35 -20.68
N LYS A 129 19.05 11.05 -21.79
CA LYS A 129 18.03 11.31 -22.83
C LYS A 129 17.58 10.04 -23.57
N ASP A 130 18.40 9.01 -23.58
CA ASP A 130 18.17 7.72 -24.24
C ASP A 130 17.83 6.60 -23.23
N ALA A 131 17.42 6.97 -22.01
CA ALA A 131 17.06 6.00 -20.99
C ALA A 131 15.91 5.11 -21.48
N ILE A 132 16.09 3.79 -21.35
CA ILE A 132 15.07 2.80 -21.66
C ILE A 132 14.15 2.69 -20.44
N PRO A 133 12.83 2.92 -20.57
CA PRO A 133 11.90 2.72 -19.47
C PRO A 133 11.87 1.25 -19.02
N LEU A 134 11.95 1.03 -17.71
CA LEU A 134 11.82 -0.28 -17.09
C LEU A 134 10.61 -0.27 -16.17
N LEU A 135 9.64 -1.14 -16.44
CA LEU A 135 8.52 -1.39 -15.53
C LEU A 135 8.87 -2.57 -14.62
N PHE A 136 8.99 -2.30 -13.32
CA PHE A 136 9.16 -3.34 -12.30
C PHE A 136 7.79 -3.66 -11.68
N ILE A 137 7.41 -4.94 -11.69
CA ILE A 137 6.15 -5.42 -11.12
C ILE A 137 6.49 -6.46 -10.05
N HIS A 138 6.07 -6.20 -8.81
CA HIS A 138 6.30 -7.12 -7.70
C HIS A 138 5.31 -8.30 -7.73
N GLY A 139 5.63 -9.35 -6.98
CA GLY A 139 4.77 -10.53 -6.81
C GLY A 139 3.96 -10.51 -5.51
N TRP A 140 3.37 -11.66 -5.19
CA TRP A 140 2.82 -11.98 -3.88
C TRP A 140 3.74 -12.99 -3.18
N PRO A 141 4.02 -12.86 -1.86
CA PRO A 141 3.49 -11.90 -0.87
C PRO A 141 4.29 -10.58 -0.79
N GLY A 142 5.01 -10.23 -1.86
CA GLY A 142 5.85 -9.04 -1.95
C GLY A 142 5.09 -7.71 -2.06
N SER A 143 5.86 -6.63 -2.18
CA SER A 143 5.36 -5.28 -2.42
C SER A 143 6.36 -4.45 -3.22
N PHE A 144 6.00 -3.20 -3.52
CA PHE A 144 6.90 -2.24 -4.18
C PHE A 144 8.26 -2.09 -3.48
N LEU A 145 8.36 -2.43 -2.19
CA LEU A 145 9.61 -2.36 -1.42
C LEU A 145 10.71 -3.26 -1.99
N GLU A 146 10.38 -4.31 -2.75
CA GLU A 146 11.35 -5.19 -3.39
C GLU A 146 12.30 -4.44 -4.33
N VAL A 147 11.83 -3.37 -4.98
CA VAL A 147 12.65 -2.56 -5.89
C VAL A 147 13.78 -1.84 -5.15
N SER A 148 13.60 -1.56 -3.85
CA SER A 148 14.57 -0.77 -3.05
C SER A 148 15.95 -1.41 -2.97
N HIS A 149 16.05 -2.73 -3.18
CA HIS A 149 17.31 -3.46 -3.17
C HIS A 149 18.14 -3.28 -4.44
N ILE A 150 17.50 -2.91 -5.55
CA ILE A 150 18.13 -2.82 -6.88
C ILE A 150 18.08 -1.42 -7.49
N ILE A 151 17.21 -0.53 -7.00
CA ILE A 151 16.92 0.74 -7.66
C ILE A 151 18.16 1.60 -7.85
N ASP A 152 19.02 1.71 -6.84
CA ASP A 152 20.28 2.44 -6.94
C ASP A 152 21.22 1.86 -8.00
N LEU A 153 21.22 0.55 -8.25
CA LEU A 153 22.04 -0.03 -9.33
C LEU A 153 21.48 0.32 -10.72
N LEU A 154 20.16 0.51 -10.82
CA LEU A 154 19.46 0.75 -12.08
C LEU A 154 19.56 2.20 -12.55
N TYR A 155 19.40 3.19 -11.66
CA TYR A 155 19.42 4.60 -12.07
C TYR A 155 20.72 5.34 -11.69
N ARG A 156 21.50 4.87 -10.71
CA ARG A 156 22.65 5.63 -10.17
C ARG A 156 23.94 5.43 -10.98
N LEU A 157 24.08 4.33 -11.74
CA LEU A 157 25.16 4.18 -12.74
C LEU A 157 25.11 5.26 -13.84
N SER A 158 23.96 5.91 -14.03
CA SER A 158 23.84 7.06 -14.94
C SER A 158 24.48 8.35 -14.41
N ARG A 159 24.74 8.47 -13.10
CA ARG A 159 25.35 9.67 -12.49
C ARG A 159 26.87 9.71 -12.58
N LEU A 160 27.54 8.58 -12.87
CA LEU A 160 29.00 8.48 -12.91
C LEU A 160 29.60 8.59 -14.33
N GLN A 161 28.82 9.03 -15.32
CA GLN A 161 29.28 9.24 -16.71
C GLN A 161 29.31 10.72 -17.13
N LEU A 162 29.47 11.66 -16.19
CA LEU A 162 29.73 13.07 -16.48
C LEU A 162 31.10 13.49 -15.95
#